data_AF-C2MA75-F1
#
_entry.id   AF-C2MA75-F1
#
_cell.length_a   1.000
_cell.length_b   1.000
_cell.length_c   1.000
_cell.angle_alpha   90.00
_cell.angle_beta   90.00
_cell.angle_gamma   90.00
#
_symmetry.space_group_name_H-M   'P 1'
#
loop_
_entity.id
_entity.type
_entity.pdbx_description
1 polymer ?
#
loop_
_entity_poly.entity_id
_entity_poly.type
_entity_poly.pdbx_seq_one_letter_code
_entity_poly.pdbx_strand_id
1 'polypeptide(L)'
;MKSLVKLALAILLATIVCPLGLLAQRKAYTVVIDAGHGGHDAGACAFGRREKDINLAVALLTRKYIEQAHPEIKVYMTRSTDVFVGLRERANFANRKKADLFISIHTNSAQSPSASGTETYVLGLRRANDNLAVSKRENQVILLEKDYKETYEGFDPNSTESYIIFEFMQNVHLTSSINIASEVQKSFVKLGRGNRSVRQGPFLVIRETAMPSILIELGFITNKAESDYLVSQSGREQLAQGIADGFSRYYKKYIRVTSPKKQKGQKETTESASDEGATAQQSTTTSDSKEYYRIQIASSRQPLETSDPYFRNVTDVQREQRGKLYIYTAEQCNSLSEARQAQQRLAKRYPDCYIVRYRKGVRDKEIY
;
A
#
# COMPACT_ATOMS: atom_id res chain seq x y z
N MET A 1 -59.49 -7.68 -38.84
CA MET A 1 -58.05 -7.63 -39.22
C MET A 1 -57.40 -6.26 -39.01
N LYS A 2 -57.62 -5.22 -39.84
CA LYS A 2 -56.84 -3.95 -39.80
C LYS A 2 -56.74 -3.21 -38.45
N SER A 3 -57.69 -3.38 -37.52
CA SER A 3 -57.63 -2.82 -36.17
C SER A 3 -56.67 -3.59 -35.23
N LEU A 4 -56.82 -4.92 -35.16
CA LEU A 4 -55.99 -5.80 -34.30
C LEU A 4 -54.49 -5.69 -34.60
N VAL A 5 -54.12 -5.53 -35.88
CA VAL A 5 -52.71 -5.33 -36.28
C VAL A 5 -52.14 -4.02 -35.71
N LYS A 6 -52.94 -2.95 -35.63
CA LYS A 6 -52.49 -1.68 -35.03
C LYS A 6 -52.31 -1.80 -33.51
N LEU A 7 -53.19 -2.53 -32.83
CA LEU A 7 -53.09 -2.76 -31.39
C LEU A 7 -51.86 -3.63 -31.04
N ALA A 8 -51.64 -4.71 -31.80
CA ALA A 8 -50.45 -5.55 -31.65
C ALA A 8 -49.14 -4.77 -31.89
N LEU A 9 -49.10 -3.92 -32.92
CA LEU A 9 -47.91 -3.11 -33.23
C LEU A 9 -47.65 -2.04 -32.16
N ALA A 10 -48.68 -1.45 -31.57
CA ALA A 10 -48.55 -0.50 -30.47
C ALA A 10 -47.98 -1.15 -29.19
N ILE A 11 -48.43 -2.36 -28.85
CA ILE A 11 -47.91 -3.13 -27.71
C ILE A 11 -46.45 -3.55 -27.97
N LEU A 12 -46.13 -3.97 -29.21
CA LEU A 12 -44.77 -4.34 -29.60
C LEU A 12 -43.78 -3.15 -29.49
N LEU A 13 -44.19 -1.95 -29.91
CA LEU A 13 -43.38 -0.74 -29.71
C LEU A 13 -43.25 -0.36 -28.23
N ALA A 14 -44.30 -0.52 -27.43
CA ALA A 14 -44.25 -0.26 -25.98
C ALA A 14 -43.24 -1.17 -25.25
N THR A 15 -43.07 -2.42 -25.70
CA THR A 15 -42.04 -3.34 -25.14
C THR A 15 -40.60 -3.01 -25.55
N ILE A 16 -40.39 -2.17 -26.58
CA ILE A 16 -39.04 -1.84 -27.11
C ILE A 16 -38.52 -0.50 -26.52
N VAL A 17 -39.16 0.03 -25.48
CA VAL A 17 -38.64 1.15 -24.66
C VAL A 17 -38.43 0.74 -23.19
N CYS A 18 -37.97 -0.49 -22.97
CA CYS A 18 -37.08 -0.72 -21.83
C CYS A 18 -35.73 -0.12 -22.19
N PRO A 19 -35.28 1.00 -21.57
CA PRO A 19 -33.93 1.47 -21.80
C PRO A 19 -32.99 0.39 -21.28
N LEU A 20 -32.23 -0.26 -22.18
CA LEU A 20 -31.13 -1.15 -21.83
C LEU A 20 -29.91 -0.34 -21.33
N GLY A 21 -30.20 0.61 -20.43
CA GLY A 21 -29.28 1.06 -19.42
C GLY A 21 -28.96 -0.12 -18.50
N LEU A 22 -28.08 -0.99 -19.01
CA LEU A 22 -27.07 -1.60 -18.19
C LEU A 22 -26.33 -0.43 -17.52
N LEU A 23 -26.86 0.02 -16.38
CA LEU A 23 -26.16 0.87 -15.45
C LEU A 23 -24.97 0.04 -15.01
N ALA A 24 -23.85 0.16 -15.75
CA ALA A 24 -22.58 -0.42 -15.40
C ALA A 24 -22.28 0.06 -13.99
N GLN A 25 -22.52 -0.82 -13.02
CA GLN A 25 -22.66 -0.44 -11.62
C GLN A 25 -21.27 -0.02 -11.14
N ARG A 26 -20.99 1.29 -11.25
CA ARG A 26 -19.67 1.86 -10.99
C ARG A 26 -19.19 1.31 -9.66
N LYS A 27 -18.07 0.58 -9.67
CA LYS A 27 -17.49 -0.03 -8.48
C LYS A 27 -17.42 1.07 -7.41
N ALA A 28 -18.24 0.93 -6.36
CA ALA A 28 -18.31 1.93 -5.32
C ALA A 28 -16.92 2.08 -4.70
N TYR A 29 -16.38 3.30 -4.76
CA TYR A 29 -15.03 3.56 -4.28
C TYR A 29 -14.98 3.21 -2.79
N THR A 30 -14.06 2.34 -2.41
CA THR A 30 -14.06 1.70 -1.09
C THR A 30 -12.87 2.19 -0.28
N VAL A 31 -13.13 2.89 0.82
CA VAL A 31 -12.12 3.36 1.76
C VAL A 31 -12.10 2.46 2.98
N VAL A 32 -10.91 2.08 3.45
CA VAL A 32 -10.74 1.43 4.76
C VAL A 32 -10.00 2.39 5.67
N ILE A 33 -10.64 2.72 6.79
CA ILE A 33 -10.05 3.52 7.86
C ILE A 33 -9.57 2.58 8.97
N ASP A 34 -8.30 2.69 9.32
CA ASP A 34 -7.68 1.93 10.39
C ASP A 34 -7.42 2.83 11.60
N ALA A 35 -7.90 2.40 12.77
CA ALA A 35 -7.67 3.09 14.04
C ALA A 35 -6.51 2.38 14.75
N GLY A 36 -5.34 3.01 14.79
CA GLY A 36 -4.11 2.45 15.35
C GLY A 36 -4.31 1.89 16.77
N HIS A 37 -3.56 0.84 17.11
CA HIS A 37 -3.63 0.13 18.40
C HIS A 37 -5.03 -0.44 18.72
N GLY A 38 -5.34 -0.75 19.98
CA GLY A 38 -6.65 -1.23 20.45
C GLY A 38 -6.58 -2.42 21.41
N GLY A 39 -7.58 -2.56 22.28
CA GLY A 39 -7.65 -3.67 23.25
C GLY A 39 -6.53 -3.59 24.28
N HIS A 40 -5.69 -4.64 24.36
CA HIS A 40 -4.51 -4.66 25.24
C HIS A 40 -3.37 -3.78 24.74
N ASP A 41 -3.36 -3.41 23.46
CA ASP A 41 -2.42 -2.43 22.92
C ASP A 41 -2.98 -1.02 23.11
N ALA A 42 -2.35 -0.23 23.98
CA ALA A 42 -2.76 1.14 24.28
C ALA A 42 -2.21 2.20 23.29
N GLY A 43 -1.19 1.84 22.50
CA GLY A 43 -0.31 2.81 21.84
C GLY A 43 0.44 3.69 22.84
N ALA A 44 0.93 4.84 22.38
CA ALA A 44 1.59 5.81 23.25
C ALA A 44 0.64 6.33 24.36
N CYS A 45 1.19 6.49 25.57
CA CYS A 45 0.44 6.90 26.75
C CYS A 45 1.11 8.09 27.44
N ALA A 46 0.35 9.16 27.72
CA ALA A 46 0.83 10.37 28.40
C ALA A 46 -0.31 11.14 29.06
N PHE A 47 -0.06 11.80 30.18
CA PHE A 47 -1.05 12.63 30.92
C PHE A 47 -2.38 11.90 31.23
N GLY A 48 -2.34 10.59 31.49
CA GLY A 48 -3.53 9.75 31.73
C GLY A 48 -4.32 9.39 30.46
N ARG A 49 -3.80 9.69 29.27
CA ARG A 49 -4.44 9.49 27.97
C ARG A 49 -3.72 8.39 27.20
N ARG A 50 -4.48 7.66 26.38
CA ARG A 50 -3.99 6.55 25.57
C ARG A 50 -4.27 6.84 24.10
N GLU A 51 -3.26 6.66 23.27
CA GLU A 51 -3.35 6.84 21.82
C GLU A 51 -4.52 6.06 21.19
N LYS A 52 -4.74 4.80 21.60
CA LYS A 52 -5.80 3.94 21.04
C LYS A 52 -7.21 4.56 21.12
N ASP A 53 -7.47 5.42 22.10
CA ASP A 53 -8.76 6.08 22.34
C ASP A 53 -8.93 7.29 21.40
N ILE A 54 -7.86 8.07 21.24
CA ILE A 54 -7.77 9.23 20.33
C ILE A 54 -7.93 8.75 18.88
N ASN A 55 -7.16 7.73 18.50
CA ASN A 55 -7.19 7.12 17.17
C ASN A 55 -8.61 6.62 16.82
N LEU A 56 -9.27 5.90 17.73
CA LEU A 56 -10.62 5.40 17.52
C LEU A 56 -11.64 6.53 17.35
N ALA A 57 -11.61 7.54 18.23
CA ALA A 57 -12.57 8.63 18.20
C ALA A 57 -12.41 9.51 16.94
N VAL A 58 -11.18 9.79 16.50
CA VAL A 58 -10.93 10.51 15.23
C VAL A 58 -11.30 9.65 14.03
N ALA A 59 -11.03 8.33 14.05
CA ALA A 59 -11.40 7.43 12.95
C ALA A 59 -12.92 7.30 12.76
N LEU A 60 -13.69 7.21 13.86
CA LEU A 60 -15.16 7.18 13.83
C LEU A 60 -15.75 8.48 13.24
N LEU A 61 -15.23 9.64 13.64
CA LEU A 61 -15.62 10.93 13.08
C LEU A 61 -15.22 11.05 11.60
N THR A 62 -14.00 10.62 11.24
CA THR A 62 -13.50 10.64 9.86
C THR A 62 -14.40 9.81 8.94
N ARG A 63 -14.81 8.61 9.39
CA ARG A 63 -15.80 7.79 8.69
C ARG A 63 -17.09 8.56 8.45
N LYS A 64 -17.70 9.09 9.53
CA LYS A 64 -18.96 9.85 9.48
C LYS A 64 -18.89 10.99 8.47
N TYR A 65 -17.83 11.81 8.50
CA TYR A 65 -17.70 12.95 7.59
C TYR A 65 -17.45 12.54 6.14
N ILE A 66 -16.76 11.43 5.87
CA ILE A 66 -16.61 10.89 4.50
C ILE A 66 -17.95 10.35 3.98
N GLU A 67 -18.68 9.57 4.78
CA GLU A 67 -20.01 9.03 4.41
C GLU A 67 -21.04 10.15 4.19
N GLN A 68 -20.97 11.24 4.96
CA GLN A 68 -21.82 12.43 4.78
C GLN A 68 -21.44 13.25 3.52
N ALA A 69 -20.15 13.38 3.20
CA ALA A 69 -19.69 14.21 2.08
C ALA A 69 -19.74 13.50 0.72
N HIS A 70 -19.69 12.17 0.68
CA HIS A 70 -19.74 11.35 -0.54
C HIS A 70 -20.56 10.06 -0.32
N PRO A 71 -21.90 10.12 -0.36
CA PRO A 71 -22.76 8.95 -0.17
C PRO A 71 -22.55 7.81 -1.18
N GLU A 72 -21.81 8.03 -2.28
CA GLU A 72 -21.42 6.98 -3.22
C GLU A 72 -20.22 6.12 -2.76
N ILE A 73 -19.59 6.45 -1.63
CA ILE A 73 -18.34 5.86 -1.14
C ILE A 73 -18.61 4.90 0.01
N LYS A 74 -18.04 3.70 -0.06
CA LYS A 74 -18.16 2.68 1.00
C LYS A 74 -17.01 2.82 1.97
N VAL A 75 -17.30 3.16 3.22
CA VAL A 75 -16.30 3.22 4.28
C VAL A 75 -16.40 2.00 5.19
N TYR A 76 -15.29 1.27 5.33
CA TYR A 76 -15.13 0.21 6.32
C TYR A 76 -14.09 0.63 7.36
N MET A 77 -14.13 0.00 8.54
CA MET A 77 -13.12 0.20 9.59
C MET A 77 -12.51 -1.13 10.01
N THR A 78 -11.22 -1.15 10.36
CA THR A 78 -10.54 -2.33 10.92
C THR A 78 -11.09 -2.67 12.31
N ARG A 79 -11.38 -1.65 13.12
CA ARG A 79 -12.15 -1.71 14.37
C ARG A 79 -13.04 -0.48 14.51
N SER A 80 -14.21 -0.65 15.13
CA SER A 80 -15.11 0.43 15.54
C SER A 80 -15.33 0.48 17.07
N THR A 81 -14.54 -0.30 17.81
CA THR A 81 -14.58 -0.49 19.26
C THR A 81 -13.15 -0.64 19.80
N ASP A 82 -13.02 -0.75 21.12
CA ASP A 82 -11.73 -1.01 21.79
C ASP A 82 -11.37 -2.50 21.76
N VAL A 83 -10.93 -2.98 20.58
CA VAL A 83 -10.45 -4.35 20.36
C VAL A 83 -9.07 -4.34 19.71
N PHE A 84 -8.24 -5.33 20.03
CA PHE A 84 -6.95 -5.50 19.37
C PHE A 84 -7.11 -6.07 17.96
N VAL A 85 -6.31 -5.57 17.01
CA VAL A 85 -6.20 -6.08 15.65
C VAL A 85 -4.73 -6.07 15.26
N GLY A 86 -4.17 -7.22 14.89
CA GLY A 86 -2.78 -7.35 14.44
C GLY A 86 -2.51 -6.60 13.14
N LEU A 87 -1.27 -6.14 12.90
CA LEU A 87 -0.96 -5.25 11.78
C LEU A 87 -1.23 -5.92 10.42
N ARG A 88 -0.92 -7.21 10.31
CA ARG A 88 -1.20 -8.02 9.13
C ARG A 88 -2.69 -8.20 8.87
N GLU A 89 -3.50 -8.34 9.92
CA GLU A 89 -4.96 -8.46 9.76
C GLU A 89 -5.61 -7.13 9.36
N ARG A 90 -5.07 -5.97 9.75
CA ARG A 90 -5.51 -4.66 9.23
C ARG A 90 -5.32 -4.56 7.71
N ALA A 91 -4.15 -4.97 7.21
CA ALA A 91 -3.86 -5.03 5.77
C ALA A 91 -4.70 -6.09 5.05
N ASN A 92 -4.80 -7.31 5.59
CA ASN A 92 -5.65 -8.37 5.04
C ASN A 92 -7.12 -7.97 4.97
N PHE A 93 -7.66 -7.31 5.99
CA PHE A 93 -9.01 -6.78 5.98
C PHE A 93 -9.21 -5.80 4.82
N ALA A 94 -8.28 -4.86 4.60
CA ALA A 94 -8.34 -3.92 3.48
C ALA A 94 -8.31 -4.63 2.11
N ASN A 95 -7.44 -5.64 1.96
CA ASN A 95 -7.34 -6.46 0.77
C ASN A 95 -8.62 -7.26 0.51
N ARG A 96 -9.19 -7.92 1.54
CA ARG A 96 -10.45 -8.68 1.44
C ARG A 96 -11.66 -7.78 1.13
N LYS A 97 -11.68 -6.53 1.60
CA LYS A 97 -12.67 -5.52 1.22
C LYS A 97 -12.46 -4.95 -0.20
N LYS A 98 -11.37 -5.29 -0.88
CA LYS A 98 -10.97 -4.77 -2.19
C LYS A 98 -10.94 -3.24 -2.22
N ALA A 99 -10.42 -2.65 -1.13
CA ALA A 99 -10.36 -1.21 -0.94
C ALA A 99 -9.56 -0.51 -2.05
N ASP A 100 -9.97 0.71 -2.39
CA ASP A 100 -9.31 1.60 -3.35
C ASP A 100 -8.41 2.65 -2.65
N LEU A 101 -8.52 2.75 -1.32
CA LEU A 101 -7.68 3.57 -0.43
C LEU A 101 -7.68 3.00 0.99
N PHE A 102 -6.52 3.01 1.64
CA PHE A 102 -6.33 2.70 3.06
C PHE A 102 -5.81 3.93 3.83
N ILE A 103 -6.41 4.26 4.97
CA ILE A 103 -6.04 5.38 5.83
C ILE A 103 -5.87 4.88 7.26
N SER A 104 -4.65 4.72 7.74
CA SER A 104 -4.38 4.46 9.17
C SER A 104 -4.19 5.75 9.95
N ILE A 105 -4.69 5.79 11.18
CA ILE A 105 -4.75 6.99 12.04
C ILE A 105 -4.08 6.67 13.39
N HIS A 106 -3.02 7.41 13.68
CA HIS A 106 -2.11 7.27 14.83
C HIS A 106 -1.85 8.62 15.54
N THR A 107 -1.31 8.57 16.76
CA THR A 107 -1.04 9.72 17.62
C THR A 107 0.39 9.67 18.20
N ASN A 108 1.30 10.26 17.43
CA ASN A 108 2.75 10.37 17.63
C ASN A 108 3.22 10.58 19.08
N SER A 109 4.44 10.12 19.35
CA SER A 109 5.14 10.35 20.61
C SER A 109 6.64 10.52 20.41
N ALA A 110 7.22 11.40 21.21
CA ALA A 110 8.66 11.66 21.24
C ALA A 110 9.14 11.90 22.67
N GLN A 111 10.43 11.63 22.90
CA GLN A 111 11.12 11.90 24.17
C GLN A 111 11.13 13.39 24.52
N SER A 112 11.21 14.28 23.52
CA SER A 112 11.09 15.72 23.76
C SER A 112 9.62 16.12 23.93
N PRO A 113 9.20 16.70 25.07
CA PRO A 113 7.84 17.17 25.28
C PRO A 113 7.50 18.44 24.47
N SER A 114 8.48 19.06 23.80
CA SER A 114 8.25 20.19 22.88
C SER A 114 7.95 19.76 21.44
N ALA A 115 8.09 18.47 21.10
CA ALA A 115 7.70 17.94 19.79
C ALA A 115 6.22 18.21 19.53
N SER A 116 5.88 18.65 18.33
CA SER A 116 4.51 19.02 17.95
C SER A 116 4.30 18.99 16.44
N GLY A 117 3.04 18.94 16.02
CA GLY A 117 2.61 19.02 14.64
C GLY A 117 2.30 17.66 14.00
N THR A 118 1.71 17.73 12.82
CA THR A 118 1.20 16.60 12.04
C THR A 118 2.21 16.14 10.98
N GLU A 119 2.35 14.84 10.78
CA GLU A 119 3.01 14.22 9.62
C GLU A 119 2.10 13.16 9.00
N THR A 120 2.27 12.93 7.69
CA THR A 120 1.58 11.84 6.99
C THR A 120 2.59 10.98 6.25
N TYR A 121 2.62 9.70 6.57
CA TYR A 121 3.54 8.72 6.01
C TYR A 121 2.93 7.93 4.86
N VAL A 122 3.78 7.55 3.91
CA VAL A 122 3.50 6.58 2.84
C VAL A 122 4.54 5.46 2.89
N LEU A 123 4.21 4.26 2.41
CA LEU A 123 5.17 3.17 2.30
C LEU A 123 6.30 3.56 1.33
N GLY A 124 7.55 3.48 1.77
CA GLY A 124 8.71 3.67 0.89
C GLY A 124 10.04 3.86 1.59
N LEU A 125 11.05 4.22 0.79
CA LEU A 125 12.44 4.42 1.21
C LEU A 125 12.58 5.55 2.24
N ARG A 126 13.10 5.21 3.42
CA ARG A 126 13.48 6.16 4.45
C ARG A 126 14.67 7.01 3.96
N ARG A 127 14.59 8.34 3.98
CA ARG A 127 15.76 9.18 3.71
C ARG A 127 16.68 9.18 4.93
N ALA A 128 17.96 9.54 4.76
CA ALA A 128 18.93 9.60 5.87
C ALA A 128 18.42 10.42 7.08
N ASN A 129 17.63 11.47 6.82
CA ASN A 129 17.08 12.39 7.82
C ASN A 129 15.65 12.02 8.30
N ASP A 130 15.10 10.87 7.90
CA ASP A 130 13.77 10.43 8.33
C ASP A 130 13.83 9.56 9.61
N ASN A 131 12.95 9.90 10.57
CA ASN A 131 12.96 9.35 11.92
C ASN A 131 12.45 7.89 11.96
N LEU A 132 13.37 6.94 12.03
CA LEU A 132 13.07 5.50 12.14
C LEU A 132 12.36 5.13 13.46
N ALA A 133 12.48 5.94 14.53
CA ALA A 133 11.84 5.62 15.80
C ALA A 133 10.30 5.57 15.70
N VAL A 134 9.70 6.32 14.78
CA VAL A 134 8.25 6.26 14.51
C VAL A 134 7.88 4.89 13.94
N SER A 135 8.52 4.46 12.86
CA SER A 135 8.23 3.14 12.27
C SER A 135 8.61 1.97 13.19
N LYS A 136 9.63 2.12 14.06
CA LYS A 136 9.91 1.10 15.10
C LYS A 136 8.79 1.03 16.14
N ARG A 137 8.28 2.16 16.63
CA ARG A 137 7.12 2.23 17.55
C ARG A 137 5.90 1.52 16.97
N GLU A 138 5.52 1.87 15.74
CA GLU A 138 4.32 1.29 15.11
C GLU A 138 4.47 -0.17 14.76
N ASN A 139 5.68 -0.61 14.39
CA ASN A 139 5.94 -2.01 14.10
C ASN A 139 6.16 -2.86 15.37
N GLN A 140 6.46 -2.28 16.53
CA GLN A 140 6.60 -3.03 17.80
C GLN A 140 5.29 -3.71 18.23
N VAL A 141 4.14 -3.24 17.75
CA VAL A 141 2.81 -3.84 17.97
C VAL A 141 2.77 -5.33 17.60
N ILE A 142 3.58 -5.79 16.63
CA ILE A 142 3.60 -7.21 16.24
C ILE A 142 4.05 -8.14 17.38
N LEU A 143 4.82 -7.65 18.35
CA LEU A 143 5.28 -8.44 19.49
C LEU A 143 4.13 -8.84 20.45
N LEU A 144 2.93 -8.29 20.23
CA LEU A 144 1.69 -8.64 20.92
C LEU A 144 0.87 -9.70 20.15
N GLU A 145 1.28 -10.07 18.93
CA GLU A 145 0.64 -11.11 18.10
C GLU A 145 1.25 -12.48 18.45
N LYS A 146 0.40 -13.48 18.73
CA LYS A 146 0.85 -14.77 19.32
C LYS A 146 1.81 -15.57 18.43
N ASP A 147 1.73 -15.37 17.12
CA ASP A 147 2.45 -16.11 16.08
C ASP A 147 3.48 -15.22 15.36
N TYR A 148 3.84 -14.05 15.91
CA TYR A 148 4.57 -12.99 15.18
C TYR A 148 5.84 -13.44 14.46
N LYS A 149 6.58 -14.41 15.01
CA LYS A 149 7.81 -14.95 14.39
C LYS A 149 7.54 -15.65 13.07
N GLU A 150 6.41 -16.34 12.96
CA GLU A 150 5.94 -17.00 11.73
C GLU A 150 5.22 -15.98 10.84
N THR A 151 4.32 -15.17 11.43
CA THR A 151 3.50 -14.17 10.74
C THR A 151 4.31 -13.07 10.04
N TYR A 152 5.47 -12.70 10.60
CA TYR A 152 6.39 -11.69 10.05
C TYR A 152 7.78 -12.27 9.69
N GLU A 153 7.90 -13.60 9.61
CA GLU A 153 9.05 -14.32 9.05
C GLU A 153 10.42 -13.91 9.65
N GLY A 154 10.47 -13.77 10.98
CA GLY A 154 11.70 -13.42 11.71
C GLY A 154 12.06 -11.92 11.77
N PHE A 155 11.24 -11.02 11.19
CA PHE A 155 11.43 -9.57 11.33
C PHE A 155 11.44 -9.13 12.80
N ASP A 156 12.52 -8.49 13.25
CA ASP A 156 12.59 -7.83 14.56
C ASP A 156 12.38 -6.32 14.39
N PRO A 157 11.34 -5.72 15.00
CA PRO A 157 11.10 -4.29 14.91
C PRO A 157 12.17 -3.45 15.63
N ASN A 158 13.03 -4.05 16.46
CA ASN A 158 14.07 -3.37 17.23
C ASN A 158 15.43 -3.32 16.49
N SER A 159 15.78 -4.39 15.76
CA SER A 159 16.82 -4.42 14.73
C SER A 159 16.66 -3.27 13.73
N THR A 160 17.75 -2.78 13.15
CA THR A 160 17.71 -1.82 12.02
C THR A 160 17.86 -2.55 10.68
N GLU A 161 18.46 -3.72 10.71
CA GLU A 161 18.82 -4.61 9.61
C GLU A 161 17.55 -5.27 9.05
N SER A 162 16.62 -5.64 9.93
CA SER A 162 15.28 -6.12 9.57
C SER A 162 14.49 -5.14 8.68
N TYR A 163 14.85 -3.84 8.67
CA TYR A 163 14.19 -2.83 7.85
C TYR A 163 14.73 -2.76 6.41
N ILE A 164 15.87 -3.38 6.10
CA ILE A 164 16.49 -3.36 4.76
C ILE A 164 15.54 -3.97 3.70
N ILE A 165 14.67 -4.91 4.09
CA ILE A 165 13.63 -5.47 3.21
C ILE A 165 12.76 -4.41 2.53
N PHE A 166 12.47 -3.29 3.21
CA PHE A 166 11.66 -2.20 2.65
C PHE A 166 12.40 -1.39 1.57
N GLU A 167 13.72 -1.48 1.47
CA GLU A 167 14.50 -0.79 0.43
C GLU A 167 14.38 -1.49 -0.93
N PHE A 168 14.14 -2.80 -0.94
CA PHE A 168 13.88 -3.59 -2.15
C PHE A 168 12.40 -3.53 -2.60
N MET A 169 11.50 -3.00 -1.78
CA MET A 169 10.06 -2.93 -2.10
C MET A 169 9.71 -1.84 -3.12
N GLN A 170 9.20 -2.25 -4.28
CA GLN A 170 8.63 -1.34 -5.28
C GLN A 170 7.16 -1.01 -4.97
N ASN A 171 6.91 0.15 -4.34
CA ASN A 171 5.55 0.63 -4.09
C ASN A 171 4.92 1.21 -5.38
N VAL A 172 4.15 0.37 -6.10
CA VAL A 172 3.40 0.77 -7.31
C VAL A 172 2.33 1.84 -7.08
N HIS A 173 1.90 2.04 -5.83
CA HIS A 173 0.89 3.03 -5.45
C HIS A 173 1.48 4.33 -4.89
N LEU A 174 2.81 4.46 -4.82
CA LEU A 174 3.52 5.56 -4.15
C LEU A 174 3.01 6.96 -4.57
N THR A 175 2.85 7.20 -5.87
CA THR A 175 2.33 8.47 -6.40
C THR A 175 0.91 8.75 -5.92
N SER A 176 0.04 7.74 -5.86
CA SER A 176 -1.33 7.87 -5.34
C SER A 176 -1.33 8.15 -3.84
N SER A 177 -0.53 7.40 -3.06
CA SER A 177 -0.34 7.64 -1.62
C SER A 177 0.18 9.05 -1.33
N ILE A 178 1.18 9.53 -2.06
CA ILE A 178 1.72 10.89 -1.89
C ILE A 178 0.65 11.94 -2.21
N ASN A 179 -0.20 11.72 -3.22
CA ASN A 179 -1.28 12.65 -3.57
C ASN A 179 -2.33 12.77 -2.45
N ILE A 180 -2.82 11.66 -1.88
CA ILE A 180 -3.77 11.72 -0.75
C ILE A 180 -3.09 12.27 0.51
N ALA A 181 -1.88 11.83 0.84
CA ALA A 181 -1.12 12.34 1.99
C ALA A 181 -0.91 13.86 1.90
N SER A 182 -0.58 14.36 0.70
CA SER A 182 -0.39 15.79 0.46
C SER A 182 -1.68 16.59 0.60
N GLU A 183 -2.83 16.03 0.21
CA GLU A 183 -4.11 16.70 0.42
C GLU A 183 -4.58 16.66 1.88
N VAL A 184 -4.34 15.57 2.61
CA VAL A 184 -4.60 15.49 4.07
C VAL A 184 -3.71 16.47 4.84
N GLN A 185 -2.40 16.48 4.58
CA GLN A 185 -1.45 17.39 5.22
C GLN A 185 -1.83 18.86 5.01
N LYS A 186 -2.31 19.25 3.80
CA LYS A 186 -2.83 20.60 3.53
C LYS A 186 -4.04 20.99 4.37
N SER A 187 -4.88 20.04 4.80
CA SER A 187 -5.97 20.34 5.74
C SER A 187 -5.42 20.68 7.12
N PHE A 188 -4.48 19.90 7.64
CA PHE A 188 -3.90 20.16 8.96
C PHE A 188 -3.20 21.52 9.05
N VAL A 189 -2.46 21.92 8.01
CA VAL A 189 -1.86 23.25 7.94
C VAL A 189 -2.91 24.36 7.92
N LYS A 190 -4.05 24.17 7.23
CA LYS A 190 -5.18 25.13 7.26
C LYS A 190 -5.88 25.20 8.63
N LEU A 191 -5.81 24.14 9.43
CA LEU A 191 -6.27 24.10 10.82
C LEU A 191 -5.23 24.66 11.81
N GLY A 192 -4.16 25.31 11.33
CA GLY A 192 -3.11 25.89 12.17
C GLY A 192 -2.20 24.85 12.84
N ARG A 193 -2.28 23.56 12.46
CA ARG A 193 -1.44 22.50 13.01
C ARG A 193 -0.04 22.58 12.41
N GLY A 194 0.99 22.28 13.21
CA GLY A 194 2.38 22.28 12.75
C GLY A 194 2.59 21.32 11.57
N ASN A 195 3.38 21.75 10.57
CA ASN A 195 3.62 20.97 9.36
C ASN A 195 4.95 20.21 9.45
N ARG A 196 4.89 18.87 9.50
CA ARG A 196 6.09 18.01 9.50
C ARG A 196 6.31 17.29 8.16
N SER A 197 5.52 17.66 7.14
CA SER A 197 5.51 17.18 5.76
C SER A 197 5.00 15.75 5.54
N VAL A 198 4.81 15.39 4.27
CA VAL A 198 4.62 14.01 3.83
C VAL A 198 5.98 13.30 3.82
N ARG A 199 6.05 12.10 4.41
CA ARG A 199 7.29 11.32 4.55
C ARG A 199 7.13 9.91 3.97
N GLN A 200 8.26 9.27 3.66
CA GLN A 200 8.30 7.83 3.39
C GLN A 200 8.79 7.10 4.64
N GLY A 201 8.24 5.92 4.90
CA GLY A 201 8.69 5.09 6.02
C GLY A 201 8.33 3.62 5.90
N PRO A 202 9.09 2.74 6.58
CA PRO A 202 8.92 1.29 6.53
C PRO A 202 7.91 0.78 7.57
N PHE A 203 6.62 1.06 7.35
CA PHE A 203 5.53 0.66 8.24
C PHE A 203 4.88 -0.65 7.77
N LEU A 204 4.80 -1.66 8.65
CA LEU A 204 4.24 -2.98 8.34
C LEU A 204 2.75 -2.93 7.95
N VAL A 205 1.96 -2.10 8.65
CA VAL A 205 0.50 -2.00 8.43
C VAL A 205 0.12 -1.53 7.02
N ILE A 206 1.01 -0.78 6.34
CA ILE A 206 0.86 -0.35 4.94
C ILE A 206 1.82 -1.07 3.98
N ARG A 207 2.55 -2.09 4.45
CA ARG A 207 3.44 -2.95 3.64
C ARG A 207 2.64 -3.90 2.74
N GLU A 208 1.59 -4.50 3.30
CA GLU A 208 0.82 -5.58 2.69
C GLU A 208 -0.52 -5.10 2.08
N THR A 209 -0.79 -3.78 2.10
CA THR A 209 -1.98 -3.19 1.48
C THR A 209 -1.86 -3.13 -0.05
N ALA A 210 -2.75 -3.82 -0.77
CA ALA A 210 -2.75 -3.90 -2.24
C ALA A 210 -3.35 -2.66 -2.95
N MET A 211 -3.44 -1.53 -2.27
CA MET A 211 -4.03 -0.26 -2.75
C MET A 211 -3.25 0.94 -2.19
N PRO A 212 -3.47 2.18 -2.69
CA PRO A 212 -2.90 3.39 -2.10
C PRO A 212 -3.17 3.45 -0.60
N SER A 213 -2.11 3.70 0.17
CA SER A 213 -2.12 3.60 1.63
C SER A 213 -1.35 4.76 2.27
N ILE A 214 -1.87 5.26 3.40
CA ILE A 214 -1.23 6.27 4.24
C ILE A 214 -1.36 5.92 5.73
N LEU A 215 -0.42 6.42 6.53
CA LEU A 215 -0.50 6.46 8.00
C LEU A 215 -0.40 7.93 8.44
N ILE A 216 -1.33 8.39 9.25
CA ILE A 216 -1.45 9.78 9.70
C ILE A 216 -1.02 9.87 11.16
N GLU A 217 -0.10 10.79 11.46
CA GLU A 217 0.28 11.17 12.82
C GLU A 217 -0.41 12.50 13.19
N LEU A 218 -1.42 12.45 14.07
CA LEU A 218 -2.34 13.58 14.38
C LEU A 218 -1.72 14.72 15.21
N GLY A 219 -0.58 14.47 15.85
CA GLY A 219 0.07 15.34 16.83
C GLY A 219 0.74 14.52 17.92
N PHE A 220 1.46 15.17 18.83
CA PHE A 220 2.30 14.49 19.82
C PHE A 220 1.58 14.32 21.17
N ILE A 221 1.20 13.10 21.55
CA ILE A 221 0.52 12.86 22.84
C ILE A 221 1.40 13.20 24.05
N THR A 222 2.73 13.17 23.89
CA THR A 222 3.72 13.52 24.93
C THR A 222 3.92 15.04 25.11
N ASN A 223 3.38 15.86 24.22
CA ASN A 223 3.34 17.32 24.38
C ASN A 223 2.00 17.70 25.00
N LYS A 224 2.00 18.47 26.10
CA LYS A 224 0.77 18.73 26.87
C LYS A 224 -0.30 19.48 26.07
N ALA A 225 0.08 20.51 25.30
CA ALA A 225 -0.88 21.32 24.53
C ALA A 225 -1.45 20.55 23.33
N GLU A 226 -0.60 19.78 22.63
CA GLU A 226 -1.02 18.83 21.60
C GLU A 226 -2.00 17.81 22.18
N SER A 227 -1.66 17.20 23.31
CA SER A 227 -2.44 16.19 24.02
C SER A 227 -3.80 16.71 24.50
N ASP A 228 -3.84 17.95 25.03
CA ASP A 228 -5.08 18.62 25.43
C ASP A 228 -6.01 18.86 24.22
N TYR A 229 -5.45 19.29 23.09
CA TYR A 229 -6.18 19.44 21.83
C TYR A 229 -6.71 18.10 21.31
N LEU A 230 -5.88 17.06 21.26
CA LEU A 230 -6.19 15.72 20.77
C LEU A 230 -7.33 15.02 21.55
N VAL A 231 -7.49 15.33 22.85
CA VAL A 231 -8.62 14.80 23.65
C VAL A 231 -9.82 15.74 23.77
N SER A 232 -9.73 16.97 23.26
CA SER A 232 -10.88 17.86 23.17
C SER A 232 -11.86 17.38 22.09
N GLN A 233 -13.16 17.66 22.26
CA GLN A 233 -14.16 17.35 21.22
C GLN A 233 -13.85 18.12 19.93
N SER A 234 -13.68 19.45 20.04
CA SER A 234 -13.39 20.34 18.92
C SER A 234 -12.13 19.91 18.15
N GLY A 235 -11.04 19.55 18.84
CA GLY A 235 -9.81 19.09 18.17
C GLY A 235 -10.00 17.77 17.42
N ARG A 236 -10.73 16.79 17.97
CA ARG A 236 -11.05 15.55 17.24
C ARG A 236 -11.95 15.80 16.02
N GLU A 237 -12.96 16.64 16.16
CA GLU A 237 -13.87 17.01 15.07
C GLU A 237 -13.12 17.75 13.95
N GLN A 238 -12.28 18.73 14.30
CA GLN A 238 -11.40 19.44 13.36
C GLN A 238 -10.43 18.51 12.64
N LEU A 239 -9.72 17.63 13.36
CA LEU A 239 -8.78 16.67 12.76
C LEU A 239 -9.50 15.72 11.79
N ALA A 240 -10.63 15.14 12.21
CA ALA A 240 -11.41 14.23 11.39
C ALA A 240 -12.02 14.91 10.15
N GLN A 241 -12.54 16.13 10.30
CA GLN A 241 -13.00 16.95 9.16
C GLN A 241 -11.83 17.27 8.23
N GLY A 242 -10.65 17.56 8.77
CA GLY A 242 -9.43 17.80 8.00
C GLY A 242 -9.04 16.59 7.13
N ILE A 243 -9.11 15.37 7.68
CA ILE A 243 -8.87 14.14 6.92
C ILE A 243 -9.95 13.95 5.83
N ALA A 244 -11.22 14.11 6.19
CA ALA A 244 -12.34 14.01 5.26
C ALA A 244 -12.28 15.05 4.12
N ASP A 245 -11.82 16.27 4.40
CA ASP A 245 -11.61 17.34 3.41
C ASP A 245 -10.41 17.06 2.50
N GLY A 246 -9.32 16.52 3.05
CA GLY A 246 -8.14 16.11 2.28
C GLY A 246 -8.50 14.96 1.33
N PHE A 247 -9.18 13.95 1.85
CA PHE A 247 -9.79 12.89 1.07
C PHE A 247 -10.76 13.43 0.01
N SER A 248 -11.62 14.38 0.36
CA SER A 248 -12.58 15.00 -0.57
C SER A 248 -11.89 15.67 -1.76
N ARG A 249 -10.77 16.37 -1.53
CA ARG A 249 -9.96 16.97 -2.60
C ARG A 249 -9.26 15.91 -3.44
N TYR A 250 -8.66 14.90 -2.81
CA TYR A 250 -8.03 13.79 -3.51
C TYR A 250 -9.01 13.04 -4.42
N TYR A 251 -10.14 12.59 -3.87
CA TYR A 251 -11.16 11.84 -4.61
C TYR A 251 -11.72 12.66 -5.79
N LYS A 252 -12.06 13.94 -5.55
CA LYS A 252 -12.54 14.85 -6.61
C LYS A 252 -11.49 15.05 -7.71
N LYS A 253 -10.21 15.27 -7.36
CA LYS A 253 -9.14 15.61 -8.31
C LYS A 253 -8.58 14.40 -9.09
N TYR A 254 -8.35 13.27 -8.43
CA TYR A 254 -7.59 12.15 -9.00
C TYR A 254 -8.43 10.92 -9.38
N ILE A 255 -9.66 10.77 -8.84
CA ILE A 255 -10.51 9.58 -9.05
C ILE A 255 -11.79 9.92 -9.84
N ARG A 256 -12.49 10.99 -9.44
CA ARG A 256 -13.78 11.39 -10.04
C ARG A 256 -13.61 12.09 -11.40
N VAL A 257 -12.43 12.64 -11.70
CA VAL A 257 -12.06 13.23 -13.00
C VAL A 257 -11.53 12.17 -13.97
N THR A 258 -10.80 11.17 -13.50
CA THR A 258 -10.24 10.07 -14.32
C THR A 258 -11.28 9.00 -14.66
N SER A 259 -12.35 8.88 -13.87
CA SER A 259 -13.54 8.11 -14.23
C SER A 259 -14.21 8.70 -15.48
N PRO A 260 -14.35 7.97 -16.61
CA PRO A 260 -14.78 8.56 -17.87
C PRO A 260 -16.16 9.22 -17.77
N LYS A 261 -16.21 10.53 -18.07
CA LYS A 261 -17.42 11.22 -18.53
C LYS A 261 -17.68 10.81 -19.98
N LYS A 262 -18.95 10.80 -20.41
CA LYS A 262 -19.31 10.66 -21.82
C LYS A 262 -18.58 11.73 -22.64
N GLN A 263 -17.87 11.34 -23.68
CA GLN A 263 -17.20 12.26 -24.58
C GLN A 263 -18.23 13.14 -25.31
N LYS A 264 -17.94 14.44 -25.43
CA LYS A 264 -18.10 15.11 -26.73
C LYS A 264 -16.71 15.06 -27.37
N GLY A 265 -16.61 14.43 -28.54
CA GLY A 265 -15.33 14.20 -29.20
C GLY A 265 -14.85 15.41 -29.99
N GLN A 266 -13.55 15.45 -30.23
CA GLN A 266 -12.95 16.18 -31.35
C GLN A 266 -11.93 15.22 -31.99
N LYS A 267 -11.86 15.24 -33.33
CA LYS A 267 -10.92 14.38 -34.07
C LYS A 267 -9.50 14.93 -33.93
N GLU A 268 -8.53 14.02 -33.92
CA GLU A 268 -7.27 14.24 -34.61
C GLU A 268 -6.78 12.90 -35.18
N THR A 269 -5.89 12.95 -36.18
CA THR A 269 -5.85 11.96 -37.26
C THR A 269 -4.77 10.89 -37.14
N THR A 270 -5.10 9.71 -37.66
CA THR A 270 -4.15 8.62 -37.93
C THR A 270 -3.29 8.94 -39.14
N GLU A 271 -1.98 8.71 -39.04
CA GLU A 271 -1.12 8.36 -40.19
C GLU A 271 -0.34 7.09 -39.85
N SER A 272 -0.03 6.29 -40.88
CA SER A 272 0.45 4.90 -40.72
C SER A 272 1.52 4.54 -41.75
N ALA A 273 2.67 4.06 -41.26
CA ALA A 273 3.65 3.20 -41.94
C ALA A 273 4.51 2.52 -40.84
N SER A 274 4.83 1.22 -40.77
CA SER A 274 5.23 0.18 -41.74
C SER A 274 6.60 0.41 -42.39
N ASP A 275 7.52 -0.55 -42.58
CA ASP A 275 7.86 -1.88 -41.98
C ASP A 275 9.28 -2.24 -42.52
N GLU A 276 10.05 -3.26 -42.15
CA GLU A 276 9.92 -4.50 -41.33
C GLU A 276 11.12 -4.56 -40.33
N GLY A 277 11.44 -5.61 -39.53
CA GLY A 277 10.84 -6.94 -39.31
C GLY A 277 11.90 -7.98 -38.85
N ALA A 278 11.48 -9.25 -38.70
CA ALA A 278 12.31 -10.46 -38.49
C ALA A 278 13.22 -10.55 -37.22
N THR A 279 13.39 -11.68 -36.50
CA THR A 279 12.75 -13.01 -36.55
C THR A 279 12.61 -13.55 -35.12
N ALA A 280 11.58 -14.38 -34.86
CA ALA A 280 11.48 -15.13 -33.60
C ALA A 280 12.37 -16.38 -33.58
N GLN A 281 12.86 -16.76 -32.40
CA GLN A 281 13.00 -18.17 -32.05
C GLN A 281 12.22 -18.46 -30.77
N GLN A 282 11.25 -19.37 -30.90
CA GLN A 282 10.29 -19.73 -29.86
C GLN A 282 10.60 -21.15 -29.37
N SER A 283 11.31 -21.27 -28.26
CA SER A 283 11.63 -22.55 -27.62
C SER A 283 10.50 -23.01 -26.69
N THR A 284 9.44 -23.57 -27.26
CA THR A 284 8.42 -24.29 -26.46
C THR A 284 8.95 -25.62 -25.94
N THR A 285 9.12 -25.73 -24.63
CA THR A 285 9.15 -27.02 -23.92
C THR A 285 8.10 -27.02 -22.81
N THR A 286 7.06 -27.82 -23.01
CA THR A 286 6.04 -28.10 -21.99
C THR A 286 6.60 -29.06 -20.94
N SER A 287 6.83 -28.58 -19.70
CA SER A 287 7.10 -29.47 -18.56
C SER A 287 6.69 -28.87 -17.21
N ASP A 288 5.45 -29.16 -16.84
CA ASP A 288 4.99 -29.43 -15.47
C ASP A 288 5.04 -28.32 -14.38
N SER A 289 4.32 -28.55 -13.28
CA SER A 289 3.95 -27.55 -12.26
C SER A 289 5.01 -27.28 -11.20
N LYS A 290 6.31 -27.34 -11.54
CA LYS A 290 7.37 -27.27 -10.51
C LYS A 290 7.64 -25.87 -9.97
N GLU A 291 7.60 -25.81 -8.65
CA GLU A 291 8.28 -24.80 -7.83
C GLU A 291 9.79 -25.09 -7.87
N TYR A 292 10.61 -24.04 -7.99
CA TYR A 292 12.06 -24.14 -7.93
C TYR A 292 12.66 -22.89 -7.29
N TYR A 293 13.97 -22.91 -7.05
CA TYR A 293 14.70 -21.89 -6.32
C TYR A 293 15.94 -21.45 -7.13
N ARG A 294 16.36 -20.20 -6.99
CA ARG A 294 17.63 -19.65 -7.50
C ARG A 294 18.23 -18.71 -6.45
N ILE A 295 19.53 -18.44 -6.49
CA ILE A 295 20.19 -17.55 -5.51
C ILE A 295 20.43 -16.18 -6.15
N GLN A 296 19.78 -15.11 -5.68
CA GLN A 296 20.16 -13.77 -6.10
C GLN A 296 21.51 -13.40 -5.51
N ILE A 297 22.48 -13.08 -6.37
CA ILE A 297 23.85 -12.73 -5.99
C ILE A 297 24.20 -11.26 -6.25
N ALA A 298 23.47 -10.56 -7.13
CA ALA A 298 23.68 -9.13 -7.39
C ALA A 298 22.47 -8.43 -8.00
N SER A 299 22.51 -7.09 -7.95
CA SER A 299 21.63 -6.19 -8.70
C SER A 299 22.40 -4.94 -9.14
N SER A 300 22.18 -4.44 -10.36
CA SER A 300 22.86 -3.27 -10.91
C SER A 300 21.91 -2.35 -11.70
N ARG A 301 22.24 -1.06 -11.79
CA ARG A 301 21.55 -0.09 -12.67
C ARG A 301 22.06 -0.10 -14.11
N GLN A 302 23.24 -0.66 -14.35
CA GLN A 302 23.81 -0.90 -15.67
C GLN A 302 23.91 -2.40 -15.93
N PRO A 303 23.68 -2.88 -17.17
CA PRO A 303 23.75 -4.29 -17.47
C PRO A 303 25.23 -4.75 -17.43
N LEU A 304 25.55 -5.62 -16.48
CA LEU A 304 26.66 -6.57 -16.61
C LEU A 304 26.20 -7.74 -17.48
N GLU A 305 27.10 -8.32 -18.27
CA GLU A 305 26.87 -9.60 -18.94
C GLU A 305 27.07 -10.77 -17.97
N THR A 306 26.44 -11.91 -18.22
CA THR A 306 26.52 -13.08 -17.32
C THR A 306 27.89 -13.75 -17.32
N SER A 307 28.76 -13.38 -18.28
CA SER A 307 30.17 -13.75 -18.38
C SER A 307 31.15 -12.78 -17.70
N ASP A 308 30.64 -11.70 -17.07
CA ASP A 308 31.47 -10.68 -16.43
C ASP A 308 32.41 -11.27 -15.34
N PRO A 309 33.66 -10.79 -15.18
CA PRO A 309 34.57 -11.25 -14.13
C PRO A 309 33.98 -11.24 -12.71
N TYR A 310 33.04 -10.35 -12.42
CA TYR A 310 32.25 -10.32 -11.19
C TYR A 310 31.54 -11.66 -10.91
N PHE A 311 31.12 -12.40 -11.93
CA PHE A 311 30.47 -13.71 -11.85
C PHE A 311 31.41 -14.91 -12.01
N ARG A 312 32.73 -14.71 -12.20
CA ARG A 312 33.71 -15.77 -12.42
C ARG A 312 33.60 -16.90 -11.37
N ASN A 313 33.52 -18.15 -11.82
CA ASN A 313 33.35 -19.36 -11.01
C ASN A 313 31.97 -19.51 -10.32
N VAL A 314 30.93 -18.84 -10.83
CA VAL A 314 29.53 -19.10 -10.49
C VAL A 314 28.84 -19.80 -11.66
N THR A 315 28.03 -20.82 -11.38
CA THR A 315 27.31 -21.61 -12.39
C THR A 315 25.88 -21.09 -12.61
N ASP A 316 25.39 -21.22 -13.84
CA ASP A 316 24.01 -20.86 -14.23
C ASP A 316 23.60 -19.44 -13.78
N VAL A 317 24.38 -18.43 -14.18
CA VAL A 317 24.06 -17.01 -13.91
C VAL A 317 23.08 -16.50 -14.97
N GLN A 318 21.91 -16.05 -14.53
CA GLN A 318 20.84 -15.52 -15.37
C GLN A 318 20.51 -14.08 -14.97
N ARG A 319 20.22 -13.24 -15.98
CA ARG A 319 19.89 -11.82 -15.85
C ARG A 319 18.40 -11.59 -16.09
N GLU A 320 17.66 -11.17 -15.06
CA GLU A 320 16.28 -10.68 -15.19
C GLU A 320 16.24 -9.15 -15.04
N GLN A 321 15.38 -8.45 -15.79
CA GLN A 321 15.23 -6.99 -15.66
C GLN A 321 13.95 -6.64 -14.88
N ARG A 322 14.11 -5.88 -13.78
CA ARG A 322 13.00 -5.41 -12.93
C ARG A 322 12.98 -3.87 -12.91
N GLY A 323 12.36 -3.30 -13.95
CA GLY A 323 12.29 -1.85 -14.15
C GLY A 323 13.65 -1.26 -14.54
N LYS A 324 14.24 -0.45 -13.64
CA LYS A 324 15.56 0.18 -13.83
C LYS A 324 16.73 -0.61 -13.24
N LEU A 325 16.51 -1.86 -12.83
CA LEU A 325 17.53 -2.74 -12.29
C LEU A 325 17.64 -4.03 -13.12
N TYR A 326 18.88 -4.44 -13.37
CA TYR A 326 19.24 -5.78 -13.82
C TYR A 326 19.58 -6.59 -12.58
N ILE A 327 18.96 -7.75 -12.43
CA ILE A 327 19.07 -8.64 -11.28
C ILE A 327 19.74 -9.93 -11.74
N TYR A 328 20.65 -10.46 -10.94
CA TYR A 328 21.48 -11.60 -11.28
C TYR A 328 21.24 -12.74 -10.31
N THR A 329 20.73 -13.85 -10.84
CA THR A 329 20.47 -15.07 -10.07
C THR A 329 21.34 -16.21 -10.57
N ALA A 330 21.99 -16.90 -9.65
CA ALA A 330 22.80 -18.08 -9.89
C ALA A 330 22.04 -19.36 -9.49
N GLU A 331 22.51 -20.51 -10.01
CA GLU A 331 22.22 -21.86 -9.52
C GLU A 331 20.74 -22.21 -9.28
N GLN A 332 20.11 -22.88 -10.25
CA GLN A 332 18.79 -23.49 -10.03
C GLN A 332 18.83 -24.68 -9.05
N CYS A 333 18.06 -24.59 -7.97
CA CYS A 333 17.82 -25.64 -6.97
C CYS A 333 16.37 -26.11 -7.01
N ASN A 334 16.12 -27.40 -6.77
CA ASN A 334 14.78 -28.00 -6.78
C ASN A 334 14.15 -28.10 -5.38
N SER A 335 14.93 -27.89 -4.31
CA SER A 335 14.44 -27.79 -2.94
C SER A 335 15.01 -26.60 -2.19
N LEU A 336 14.30 -26.16 -1.14
CA LEU A 336 14.79 -25.13 -0.21
C LEU A 336 16.04 -25.58 0.58
N SER A 337 16.27 -26.90 0.72
CA SER A 337 17.48 -27.45 1.36
C SER A 337 18.71 -27.22 0.49
N GLU A 338 18.63 -27.59 -0.80
CA GLU A 338 19.66 -27.27 -1.81
C GLU A 338 19.92 -25.76 -1.87
N ALA A 339 18.85 -24.96 -1.92
CA ALA A 339 18.96 -23.50 -2.02
C ALA A 339 19.70 -22.88 -0.82
N ARG A 340 19.48 -23.39 0.41
CA ARG A 340 20.23 -22.96 1.59
C ARG A 340 21.70 -23.36 1.53
N GLN A 341 22.04 -24.54 0.99
CA GLN A 341 23.44 -24.95 0.79
C GLN A 341 24.13 -24.09 -0.29
N ALA A 342 23.43 -23.76 -1.37
CA ALA A 342 23.91 -22.86 -2.42
C ALA A 342 24.12 -21.43 -1.89
N GLN A 343 23.14 -20.88 -1.15
CA GLN A 343 23.27 -19.59 -0.44
C GLN A 343 24.48 -19.57 0.49
N GLN A 344 24.63 -20.56 1.39
CA GLN A 344 25.77 -20.62 2.32
C GLN A 344 27.14 -20.73 1.62
N ARG A 345 27.20 -21.34 0.43
CA ARG A 345 28.42 -21.39 -0.38
C ARG A 345 28.69 -20.06 -1.09
N LEU A 346 27.66 -19.43 -1.68
CA LEU A 346 27.75 -18.17 -2.41
C LEU A 346 27.97 -16.97 -1.50
N ALA A 347 27.45 -16.99 -0.26
CA ALA A 347 27.61 -15.95 0.76
C ALA A 347 29.09 -15.63 1.10
N LYS A 348 30.00 -16.60 0.87
CA LYS A 348 31.46 -16.41 1.01
C LYS A 348 32.05 -15.38 0.03
N ARG A 349 31.31 -15.03 -1.03
CA ARG A 349 31.70 -14.05 -2.07
C ARG A 349 30.65 -12.96 -2.28
N TYR A 350 29.37 -13.27 -2.05
CA TYR A 350 28.24 -12.35 -2.17
C TYR A 350 27.50 -12.33 -0.82
N PRO A 351 27.98 -11.59 0.21
CA PRO A 351 27.45 -11.67 1.56
C PRO A 351 25.94 -11.40 1.65
N ASP A 352 25.45 -10.51 0.78
CA ASP A 352 24.04 -10.10 0.70
C ASP A 352 23.16 -11.04 -0.18
N CYS A 353 23.65 -12.24 -0.52
CA CYS A 353 22.92 -13.17 -1.38
C CYS A 353 21.78 -13.89 -0.65
N TYR A 354 20.66 -14.06 -1.36
CA TYR A 354 19.44 -14.63 -0.80
C TYR A 354 18.71 -15.53 -1.79
N ILE A 355 17.86 -16.41 -1.25
CA ILE A 355 17.13 -17.41 -2.02
C ILE A 355 15.90 -16.75 -2.65
N VAL A 356 15.65 -17.07 -3.92
CA VAL A 356 14.50 -16.61 -4.69
C VAL A 356 13.72 -17.82 -5.18
N ARG A 357 12.48 -17.96 -4.72
CA ARG A 357 11.55 -18.99 -5.16
C ARG A 357 10.84 -18.53 -6.44
N TYR A 358 10.78 -19.43 -7.42
CA TYR A 358 10.04 -19.28 -8.66
C TYR A 358 8.91 -20.31 -8.74
N ARG A 359 7.78 -19.91 -9.33
CA ARG A 359 6.65 -20.78 -9.64
C ARG A 359 6.14 -20.47 -11.04
N LYS A 360 5.95 -21.52 -11.86
CA LYS A 360 5.53 -21.36 -13.27
C LYS A 360 6.44 -20.39 -14.07
N GLY A 361 7.75 -20.39 -13.78
CA GLY A 361 8.74 -19.48 -14.37
C GLY A 361 8.74 -18.05 -13.81
N VAL A 362 7.81 -17.68 -12.92
CA VAL A 362 7.70 -16.33 -12.35
C VAL A 362 8.33 -16.29 -10.95
N ARG A 363 9.11 -15.25 -10.67
CA ARG A 363 9.64 -14.94 -9.32
C ARG A 363 8.48 -14.71 -8.34
N ASP A 364 8.32 -15.63 -7.39
CA ASP A 364 7.14 -15.74 -6.51
C ASP A 364 7.44 -15.25 -5.08
N LYS A 365 8.60 -15.57 -4.53
CA LYS A 365 8.97 -15.15 -3.16
C LYS A 365 10.49 -15.01 -2.99
N GLU A 366 10.89 -14.07 -2.12
CA GLU A 366 12.27 -13.88 -1.65
C GLU A 366 12.40 -14.47 -0.24
N ILE A 367 13.49 -15.17 0.04
CA ILE A 367 13.73 -15.97 1.26
C ILE A 367 15.18 -15.71 1.68
N TYR A 368 15.36 -15.26 2.93
CA TYR A 368 16.64 -14.84 3.49
C TYR A 368 17.21 -15.93 4.41
#